data_AF-A0A6P0NB31-F1
#
_entry.id   AF-A0A6P0NB31-F1
#
_cell.length_a   1.000
_cell.length_b   1.000
_cell.length_c   1.000
_cell.angle_alpha   90.00
_cell.angle_beta   90.00
_cell.angle_gamma   90.00
#
_symmetry.space_group_name_H-M   'P 1'
#
loop_
_entity.id
_entity.type
_entity.pdbx_description
1 polymer ?
#
loop_
_entity_poly.entity_id
_entity_poly.type
_entity_poly.pdbx_seq_one_letter_code
_entity_poly.pdbx_strand_id
1 'polypeptide(L)'
;TAEYNVVYHQDRNNTAIWHYDKDGVIFIDGLAGVYTDRGSYSGYWVQDSSSVCCDTYREGADGKPTYHWGRFKISFIDPDFPSRWQADISLCDRDPKVTWNGTPVTQ
;
A
#
# COMPACT_ATOMS: atom_id res chain seq x y z
N THR A 1 -10.90 -14.62 2.95
CA THR A 1 -9.91 -13.53 3.03
C THR A 1 -8.97 -13.71 1.87
N ALA A 2 -8.81 -12.73 0.99
CA ALA A 2 -7.87 -12.86 -0.13
C ALA A 2 -6.46 -12.58 0.39
N GLU A 3 -5.52 -13.48 0.09
CA GLU A 3 -4.09 -13.27 0.33
C GLU A 3 -3.51 -12.59 -0.92
N TYR A 4 -2.95 -11.40 -0.75
CA TYR A 4 -2.32 -10.65 -1.83
C TYR A 4 -0.81 -10.80 -1.73
N ASN A 5 -0.15 -11.10 -2.85
CA ASN A 5 1.30 -11.09 -2.93
C ASN A 5 1.78 -9.65 -3.02
N VAL A 6 2.40 -9.18 -1.95
CA VAL A 6 2.94 -7.83 -1.85
C VAL A 6 4.45 -7.90 -1.66
N VAL A 7 5.19 -7.20 -2.51
CA VAL A 7 6.66 -7.21 -2.55
C VAL A 7 7.17 -5.81 -2.26
N TYR A 8 8.12 -5.70 -1.34
CA TYR A 8 8.82 -4.45 -1.09
C TYR A 8 9.68 -4.08 -2.30
N HIS A 9 9.48 -2.90 -2.89
CA HIS A 9 10.24 -2.49 -4.07
C HIS A 9 11.41 -1.57 -3.72
N GLN A 10 11.13 -0.39 -3.15
CA GLN A 10 12.15 0.59 -2.81
C GLN A 10 11.62 1.63 -1.81
N ASP A 11 12.50 2.47 -1.32
CA ASP A 11 12.16 3.67 -0.56
C ASP A 11 12.34 4.93 -1.39
N ARG A 12 11.43 5.88 -1.20
CA ARG A 12 11.54 7.24 -1.74
C ARG A 12 11.26 8.25 -0.65
N ASN A 13 12.30 8.98 -0.25
CA ASN A 13 12.26 9.87 0.91
C ASN A 13 11.80 9.09 2.16
N ASN A 14 10.65 9.47 2.75
CA ASN A 14 10.07 8.81 3.91
C ASN A 14 8.96 7.81 3.54
N THR A 15 8.77 7.50 2.26
CA THR A 15 7.67 6.65 1.77
C THR A 15 8.23 5.32 1.27
N ALA A 16 7.75 4.22 1.82
CA ALA A 16 8.03 2.89 1.30
C ALA A 16 7.11 2.60 0.11
N ILE A 17 7.66 2.04 -0.97
CA ILE A 17 6.93 1.70 -2.19
C ILE A 17 6.89 0.18 -2.31
N TRP A 18 5.67 -0.37 -2.32
CA TRP A 18 5.41 -1.80 -2.46
C TRP A 18 4.69 -2.07 -3.77
N HIS A 19 4.99 -3.21 -4.41
CA HIS A 19 4.22 -3.71 -5.54
C HIS A 19 3.26 -4.79 -5.09
N TYR A 20 2.07 -4.80 -5.66
CA TYR A 20 1.09 -5.87 -5.47
C TYR A 20 0.43 -6.21 -6.81
N ASP A 21 0.04 -7.47 -6.96
CA ASP A 21 -0.44 -8.00 -8.22
C ASP A 21 0.54 -7.66 -9.38
N LYS A 22 0.03 -7.50 -10.60
CA LYS A 22 0.87 -7.26 -11.80
C LYS A 22 1.27 -5.79 -11.96
N ASP A 23 0.34 -4.88 -11.72
CA ASP A 23 0.46 -3.46 -12.08
C ASP A 23 0.05 -2.52 -10.92
N GLY A 24 -0.03 -3.05 -9.69
CA GLY A 24 -0.44 -2.32 -8.50
C GLY A 24 0.75 -1.81 -7.70
N VAL A 25 0.66 -0.56 -7.22
CA VAL A 25 1.69 0.04 -6.36
C VAL A 25 1.04 0.63 -5.12
N ILE A 26 1.67 0.46 -3.97
CA ILE A 26 1.26 1.02 -2.68
C ILE A 26 2.38 1.93 -2.20
N PHE A 27 2.01 3.17 -1.88
CA PHE A 27 2.86 4.16 -1.24
C PHE A 27 2.49 4.22 0.24
N ILE A 28 3.44 3.96 1.13
CA ILE A 28 3.22 3.92 2.58
C ILE A 28 4.11 4.95 3.26
N ASP A 29 3.49 6.01 3.76
CA ASP A 29 4.20 7.15 4.35
C ASP A 29 4.72 6.81 5.75
N GLY A 30 5.98 7.15 6.02
CA GLY A 30 6.66 6.93 7.30
C GLY A 30 7.28 5.55 7.48
N LEU A 31 7.09 4.62 6.53
CA LEU A 31 7.57 3.25 6.65
C LEU A 31 8.98 3.05 6.05
N ALA A 32 9.48 3.99 5.25
CA ALA A 32 10.79 3.87 4.61
C ALA A 32 11.92 3.66 5.64
N GLY A 33 12.75 2.66 5.41
CA GLY A 33 13.86 2.30 6.31
C GLY A 33 13.46 1.83 7.72
N VAL A 34 12.16 1.64 8.01
CA VAL A 34 11.70 1.18 9.32
C VAL A 34 11.52 -0.33 9.30
N TYR A 35 12.40 -1.04 10.01
CA TYR A 35 12.40 -2.51 10.06
C TYR A 35 12.07 -3.09 11.45
N THR A 36 12.09 -2.26 12.49
CA THR A 36 11.76 -2.60 13.89
C THR A 36 10.72 -1.65 14.43
N ASP A 37 10.06 -2.03 15.54
CA ASP A 37 9.08 -1.19 16.24
C ASP A 37 7.94 -0.67 15.33
N ARG A 38 7.54 -1.46 14.33
CA ARG A 38 6.53 -1.03 13.36
C ARG A 38 5.15 -1.00 14.00
N GLY A 39 4.50 0.16 13.90
CA GLY A 39 3.12 0.37 14.35
C GLY A 39 2.12 0.44 13.19
N SER A 40 1.41 1.56 13.09
CA SER A 40 0.43 1.80 12.04
C SER A 40 0.87 2.94 11.13
N TYR A 41 0.64 2.75 9.83
CA TYR A 41 0.99 3.71 8.78
C TYR A 41 -0.19 3.92 7.85
N SER A 42 -0.15 5.03 7.10
CA SER A 42 -1.15 5.37 6.11
C SER A 42 -0.48 5.68 4.78
N GLY A 43 -1.28 5.66 3.72
CA GLY A 43 -0.82 5.92 2.38
C GLY A 43 -1.93 5.69 1.37
N TYR A 44 -1.53 5.33 0.15
CA TYR A 44 -2.47 5.09 -0.94
C TYR A 44 -1.95 4.02 -1.89
N TRP A 45 -2.88 3.30 -2.51
CA TRP A 45 -2.60 2.39 -3.61
C TRP A 45 -3.01 3.03 -4.92
N VAL A 46 -2.33 2.64 -6.00
CA VAL A 46 -2.63 3.02 -7.38
C VAL A 46 -2.56 1.80 -8.30
N GLN A 47 -3.31 1.87 -9.39
CA GLN A 47 -3.33 0.89 -10.47
C GLN A 47 -3.48 1.59 -11.81
N ASP A 48 -3.06 0.94 -12.89
CA ASP A 48 -3.28 1.45 -14.25
C ASP A 48 -4.77 1.49 -14.62
N SER A 49 -5.55 0.55 -14.10
CA SER A 49 -7.00 0.54 -14.25
C SER A 49 -7.68 0.01 -13.00
N SER A 50 -8.85 0.56 -12.69
CA SER A 50 -9.70 0.10 -11.60
C SER A 50 -11.17 0.25 -11.98
N SER A 51 -12.04 -0.46 -11.27
CA SER A 51 -13.50 -0.36 -11.44
C SER A 51 -14.05 1.04 -11.12
N VAL A 52 -13.25 1.88 -10.48
CA VAL A 52 -13.61 3.26 -10.13
C VAL A 52 -12.54 4.22 -10.64
N CYS A 53 -12.98 5.28 -11.31
CA CYS A 53 -12.21 6.47 -11.59
C CYS A 53 -12.57 7.52 -10.53
N CYS A 54 -11.59 8.05 -9.82
CA CYS A 54 -11.76 9.05 -8.78
C CYS A 54 -11.84 10.47 -9.38
N ASP A 55 -12.40 11.42 -8.62
CA ASP A 55 -12.46 12.82 -9.05
C ASP A 55 -11.11 13.56 -8.92
N THR A 56 -10.23 13.03 -8.08
CA THR A 56 -8.89 13.55 -7.81
C THR A 56 -7.83 12.57 -8.27
N TYR A 57 -6.63 13.08 -8.54
CA TYR A 57 -5.48 12.26 -8.94
C TYR A 57 -4.49 12.04 -7.79
N ARG A 58 -3.74 10.95 -7.89
CA ARG A 58 -2.52 10.67 -7.14
C ARG A 58 -1.38 10.39 -8.11
N GLU A 59 -0.16 10.39 -7.59
CA GLU A 59 0.99 9.96 -8.37
C GLU A 59 0.92 8.45 -8.62
N GLY A 60 1.04 8.04 -9.87
CA GLY A 60 1.05 6.66 -10.31
C GLY A 60 2.41 6.00 -10.20
N ALA A 61 2.47 4.71 -10.53
CA ALA A 61 3.70 3.91 -10.54
C ALA A 61 4.81 4.50 -11.43
N ASP A 62 4.41 5.18 -12.51
CA ASP A 62 5.31 5.79 -13.49
C ASP A 62 5.63 7.27 -13.18
N GLY A 63 5.21 7.76 -12.01
CA GLY A 63 5.35 9.17 -11.60
C GLY A 63 4.34 10.11 -12.24
N LYS A 64 3.40 9.62 -13.07
CA LYS A 64 2.36 10.46 -13.69
C LYS A 64 1.07 10.45 -12.90
N PRO A 65 0.19 11.45 -13.05
CA PRO A 65 -1.14 11.44 -12.44
C PRO A 65 -1.98 10.22 -12.85
N THR A 66 -2.59 9.54 -11.87
CA THR A 66 -3.63 8.52 -12.06
C THR A 66 -4.86 8.84 -11.22
N TYR A 67 -6.03 8.54 -11.79
CA TYR A 67 -7.32 8.67 -11.12
C TYR A 67 -7.82 7.31 -10.58
N HIS A 68 -7.03 6.25 -10.73
CA HIS A 68 -7.33 4.92 -10.22
C HIS A 68 -6.52 4.66 -8.96
N TRP A 69 -7.06 5.11 -7.82
CA TRP A 69 -6.37 5.04 -6.54
C TRP A 69 -7.35 4.83 -5.37
N GLY A 70 -6.81 4.53 -4.21
CA GLY A 70 -7.57 4.50 -2.96
C GLY A 70 -6.69 4.61 -1.72
N ARG A 71 -7.30 4.89 -0.57
CA ARG A 71 -6.58 5.01 0.71
C ARG A 71 -6.12 3.63 1.17
N PHE A 72 -4.95 3.60 1.79
CA PHE A 72 -4.35 2.40 2.35
C PHE A 72 -3.93 2.70 3.78
N LYS A 73 -4.41 1.91 4.75
CA LYS A 73 -3.99 2.02 6.16
C LYS A 73 -3.53 0.68 6.64
N ILE A 74 -2.27 0.58 7.07
CA ILE A 74 -1.65 -0.68 7.50
C ILE A 74 -1.33 -0.64 8.99
N SER A 75 -1.48 -1.77 9.65
CA SER A 75 -1.03 -2.02 11.02
C SER A 75 -0.24 -3.31 11.06
N PHE A 76 0.98 -3.23 11.59
CA PHE A 76 1.83 -4.39 11.80
C PHE A 76 1.42 -5.11 13.08
N ILE A 77 1.20 -6.42 12.97
CA ILE A 77 0.83 -7.30 14.09
C ILE A 77 2.09 -7.67 14.87
N ASP A 78 3.18 -7.95 14.16
CA ASP A 78 4.50 -8.15 14.73
C ASP A 78 5.36 -6.89 14.48
N PRO A 79 6.10 -6.36 15.45
CA PRO A 79 6.84 -5.10 15.28
C PRO A 79 8.07 -5.22 14.36
N ASP A 80 8.71 -6.39 14.32
CA ASP A 80 10.01 -6.58 13.66
C ASP A 80 9.91 -7.41 12.38
N PHE A 81 10.71 -7.04 11.37
CA PHE A 81 10.73 -7.74 10.09
C PHE A 81 11.27 -9.19 10.17
N PRO A 82 10.63 -10.19 9.52
CA PRO A 82 9.38 -10.11 8.76
C PRO A 82 8.14 -10.02 9.67
N SER A 83 7.25 -9.05 9.40
CA SER A 83 6.08 -8.80 10.24
C SER A 83 4.79 -9.14 9.52
N ARG A 84 3.89 -9.88 10.18
CA ARG A 84 2.51 -9.95 9.70
C ARG A 84 1.87 -8.56 9.79
N TRP A 85 0.99 -8.25 8.86
CA TRP A 85 0.28 -6.99 8.85
C TRP A 85 -1.17 -7.18 8.38
N GLN A 86 -1.99 -6.23 8.79
CA GLN A 86 -3.35 -6.06 8.33
C GLN A 86 -3.48 -4.65 7.73
N ALA A 87 -4.17 -4.54 6.60
CA ALA A 87 -4.41 -3.26 5.97
C ALA A 87 -5.85 -3.07 5.55
N ASP A 88 -6.38 -1.88 5.78
CA ASP A 88 -7.69 -1.46 5.29
C ASP A 88 -7.51 -0.63 4.02
N ILE A 89 -8.25 -1.01 2.97
CA ILE A 89 -8.21 -0.35 1.67
C ILE A 89 -9.56 0.24 1.28
N SER A 90 -9.51 1.44 0.70
CA SER A 90 -10.68 2.09 0.11
C SER A 90 -10.55 2.26 -1.40
N LEU A 91 -11.63 2.73 -2.04
CA LEU A 91 -11.62 3.26 -3.40
C LEU A 91 -11.80 4.77 -3.30
N CYS A 92 -10.86 5.55 -3.84
CA CYS A 92 -10.80 7.00 -3.65
C CYS A 92 -10.87 7.38 -2.15
N ASP A 93 -11.51 8.50 -1.83
CA ASP A 93 -11.74 8.98 -0.45
C ASP A 93 -12.88 8.26 0.30
N ARG A 94 -13.46 7.19 -0.26
CA ARG A 94 -14.56 6.47 0.40
C ARG A 94 -14.07 5.72 1.62
N ASP A 95 -14.99 5.29 2.48
CA ASP A 95 -14.65 4.44 3.61
C ASP A 95 -14.01 3.12 3.15
N PRO A 96 -13.11 2.53 3.97
CA PRO A 96 -12.49 1.26 3.65
C PRO A 96 -13.55 0.19 3.40
N LYS A 97 -13.38 -0.55 2.31
CA LYS A 97 -14.33 -1.60 1.90
C LYS A 97 -13.81 -2.99 2.17
N VAL A 98 -12.49 -3.15 2.25
CA VAL A 98 -11.83 -4.45 2.30
C VAL A 98 -10.64 -4.39 3.23
N THR A 99 -10.48 -5.43 4.03
CA THR A 99 -9.30 -5.65 4.87
C THR A 99 -8.44 -6.75 4.26
N TRP A 100 -7.17 -6.43 4.03
CA TRP A 100 -6.12 -7.33 3.52
C TRP A 100 -5.25 -7.78 4.68
N ASN A 101 -4.77 -9.02 4.61
CA ASN A 101 -3.74 -9.51 5.52
C ASN A 101 -2.58 -10.02 4.68
N GLY A 102 -1.35 -9.81 5.17
CA GLY A 102 -0.16 -10.28 4.47
C GLY A 102 1.00 -10.51 5.40
N THR A 103 1.98 -11.25 4.88
CA THR A 103 3.33 -11.35 5.45
C THR A 103 4.29 -10.96 4.34
N PRO A 104 5.14 -9.94 4.52
CA PRO A 104 6.05 -9.49 3.48
C PRO A 104 7.09 -10.58 3.23
N VAL A 105 7.24 -10.96 1.96
CA VAL A 105 8.35 -11.79 1.49
C VAL A 105 9.42 -10.88 0.94
N THR A 106 10.66 -11.07 1.37
CA THR A 106 11.84 -10.52 0.67
C THR A 106 12.12 -11.43 -0.52
N GLN A 107 12.24 -10.86 -1.72
CA GLN A 107 12.86 -11.55 -2.85
C GLN A 107 14.34 -11.18 -2.92
#